data_AF-A0A944NUU0-F1
#
_entry.id   AF-A0A944NUU0-F1
#
_cell.length_a   1.000
_cell.length_b   1.000
_cell.length_c   1.000
_cell.angle_alpha   90.00
_cell.angle_beta   90.00
_cell.angle_gamma   90.00
#
_symmetry.space_group_name_H-M   'P 1'
#
loop_
_entity.id
_entity.type
_entity.pdbx_description
1 polymer ?
#
loop_
_entity_poly.entity_id
_entity_poly.type
_entity_poly.pdbx_seq_one_letter_code
_entity_poly.pdbx_strand_id
1 'polypeptide(L)' 'MSIEKDLEERSDSKCELCGSSGTLGVYEVPPNTDGGADACVLICATCRDQIEN' A
#
# COMPACT_ATOMS: atom_id res chain seq x y z
N MET A 1 -15.71 -5.09 2.49
CA MET A 1 -14.87 -4.35 1.53
C MET A 1 -13.45 -4.85 1.72
N SER A 2 -12.71 -5.09 0.64
CA SER A 2 -11.33 -5.55 0.74
C SER A 2 -10.43 -4.33 0.96
N ILE A 3 -9.51 -4.40 1.92
CA ILE A 3 -8.54 -3.33 2.22
C ILE A 3 -7.82 -2.86 0.95
N GLU A 4 -7.45 -3.79 0.07
CA GLU A 4 -6.86 -3.50 -1.24
C GLU A 4 -7.72 -2.54 -2.08
N LYS A 5 -9.04 -2.74 -2.13
CA LYS A 5 -9.95 -1.89 -2.90
C LYS A 5 -10.08 -0.48 -2.33
N ASP A 6 -10.17 -0.36 -1.01
CA ASP A 6 -10.18 0.94 -0.33
C ASP A 6 -8.89 1.73 -0.63
N LEU A 7 -7.76 1.02 -0.62
CA LEU A 7 -6.47 1.61 -0.94
C LEU A 7 -6.35 1.98 -2.42
N GLU A 8 -6.82 1.14 -3.34
CA GLU A 8 -6.84 1.43 -4.77
C GLU A 8 -7.72 2.65 -5.10
N GLU A 9 -8.88 2.78 -4.47
CA GLU A 9 -9.77 3.94 -4.63
C GLU A 9 -9.14 5.22 -4.04
N ARG A 10 -8.50 5.12 -2.87
CA ARG A 10 -7.76 6.24 -2.24
C ARG A 10 -6.60 6.73 -3.10
N SER A 11 -5.85 5.79 -3.67
CA SER A 11 -4.60 6.06 -4.36
C SER A 11 -4.76 6.29 -5.87
N ASP A 12 -6.00 6.23 -6.38
CA ASP A 12 -6.29 6.24 -7.83
C ASP A 12 -5.50 5.15 -8.58
N SER A 13 -5.42 3.94 -7.98
CA SER A 13 -4.63 2.80 -8.46
C SER A 13 -3.15 3.14 -8.74
N LYS A 14 -2.54 3.98 -7.88
CA LYS A 14 -1.11 4.33 -7.92
C LYS A 14 -0.45 4.03 -6.59
N CYS A 15 0.88 3.95 -6.59
CA CYS A 15 1.65 3.82 -5.36
C CYS A 15 1.52 5.10 -4.52
N GLU A 16 1.21 4.97 -3.24
CA GLU A 16 1.04 6.13 -2.36
C GLU A 16 2.34 6.79 -1.90
N LEU A 17 3.47 6.09 -2.06
CA LEU A 17 4.79 6.64 -1.73
C LEU A 17 5.40 7.40 -2.90
N CYS A 18 5.25 6.89 -4.13
CA CYS A 18 5.96 7.41 -5.30
C CYS A 18 5.08 7.79 -6.50
N GLY A 19 3.77 7.51 -6.45
CA GLY A 19 2.82 7.77 -7.55
C GLY A 19 2.95 6.85 -8.76
N SER A 20 3.77 5.80 -8.69
CA SER A 20 3.98 4.87 -9.80
C SER A 20 2.75 3.98 -10.03
N SER A 21 2.36 3.79 -11.29
CA SER A 21 1.26 2.92 -11.73
C SER A 21 1.76 1.53 -12.14
N GLY A 22 2.58 0.92 -11.29
CA GLY A 22 3.22 -0.38 -11.55
C GLY A 22 2.53 -1.56 -10.86
N THR A 23 3.29 -2.60 -10.53
CA THR A 23 2.82 -3.69 -9.67
C THR A 23 2.64 -3.15 -8.25
N LEU A 24 1.39 -2.88 -7.88
CA LEU A 24 1.00 -2.42 -6.56
C LEU A 24 0.60 -3.59 -5.68
N GLY A 25 0.90 -3.48 -4.39
CA GLY A 25 0.48 -4.44 -3.39
C GLY A 25 0.22 -3.76 -2.06
N VAL A 26 -0.68 -4.36 -1.29
CA VAL A 26 -0.95 -3.93 0.08
C VAL A 26 0.28 -4.20 0.94
N TYR A 27 0.68 -3.18 1.68
CA TYR A 27 1.73 -3.25 2.68
C TYR A 27 1.16 -2.82 4.03
N GLU A 28 1.17 -3.75 4.98
CA GLU A 28 0.78 -3.50 6.37
C GLU A 28 1.94 -2.84 7.11
N VAL A 29 1.71 -1.70 7.75
CA VAL A 29 2.77 -0.95 8.43
C VAL A 29 2.93 -1.47 9.87
N PRO A 30 4.03 -2.19 10.20
CA PRO A 30 4.23 -2.69 11.55
C PRO A 30 4.43 -1.55 12.56
N PRO A 31 4.04 -1.75 13.84
CA PRO A 31 3.53 -2.98 14.43
C PRO A 31 1.99 -3.15 14.32
N ASN A 32 1.29 -2.21 13.69
CA ASN A 32 -0.17 -2.22 13.62
C ASN A 32 -0.66 -3.08 12.45
N THR A 33 -1.01 -4.34 12.72
CA THR A 33 -1.69 -5.23 11.75
C THR A 33 -3.22 -5.22 11.88
N ASP A 34 -3.78 -4.51 12.86
CA ASP A 34 -5.21 -4.52 13.18
C ASP A 34 -5.98 -3.28 12.66
N GLY A 35 -5.27 -2.29 12.11
CA GLY A 35 -5.83 -0.96 11.82
C GLY A 35 -6.55 -0.79 10.46
N GLY A 36 -6.88 -1.89 9.77
CA GLY A 36 -7.59 -1.83 8.48
C GLY A 36 -6.85 -1.04 7.40
N ALA A 37 -7.59 -0.38 6.50
CA ALA A 37 -7.01 0.40 5.39
C ALA A 37 -6.20 1.63 5.84
N ASP A 38 -6.36 2.09 7.08
CA ASP A 38 -5.57 3.17 7.67
C ASP A 38 -4.18 2.70 8.14
N ALA A 39 -4.04 1.43 8.50
CA ALA A 39 -2.75 0.81 8.83
C ALA A 39 -2.07 0.11 7.65
N CYS A 40 -2.73 0.14 6.49
CA CYS A 40 -2.21 -0.41 5.25
C CYS A 40 -1.94 0.70 4.25
N VAL A 41 -0.99 0.47 3.35
CA VAL A 41 -0.67 1.43 2.29
C VAL A 41 -0.44 0.67 0.98
N LEU A 42 -0.85 1.27 -0.15
CA LEU A 42 -0.68 0.66 -1.47
C LEU A 42 0.66 1.08 -2.06
N ILE A 43 1.58 0.12 -2.20
CA ILE A 43 2.96 0.43 -2.62
C ILE A 43 3.39 -0.41 -3.80
N CYS A 44 4.25 0.17 -4.63
CA CYS A 44 4.90 -0.59 -5.68
C CYS A 44 5.98 -1.50 -5.10
N ALA A 45 6.34 -2.55 -5.85
CA ALA A 45 7.43 -3.46 -5.49
C ALA A 45 8.74 -2.72 -5.14
N THR A 46 9.08 -1.65 -5.84
CA THR A 46 10.28 -0.84 -5.56
C THR A 46 10.24 -0.12 -4.22
N CYS A 47 9.06 0.40 -3.81
CA CYS A 47 8.92 1.03 -2.50
C CYS A 47 8.91 -0.02 -1.40
N ARG A 48 8.30 -1.18 -1.65
CA ARG A 48 8.32 -2.33 -0.73
C ARG A 48 9.74 -2.80 -0.44
N ASP A 49 10.51 -3.03 -1.49
CA ASP A 49 11.91 -3.46 -1.41
C ASP A 49 12.75 -2.44 -0.62
N GLN A 50 12.55 -1.13 -0.84
CA GLN A 50 13.23 -0.08 -0.08
C GLN A 50 12.86 0.00 1.41
N ILE A 51 11.68 -0.49 1.81
CA ILE A 51 11.26 -0.51 3.22
C ILE A 51 11.79 -1.77 3.92
N GLU A 52 11.83 -2.91 3.21
CA GLU A 52 12.26 -4.21 3.74
C GLU A 52 13.78 -4.44 3.69
N ASN A 53 14.54 -3.55 3.05
CA ASN A 53 16.01 -3.61 2.89
C ASN A 53 16.76 -2.65 3.82
#